data_AF-A0A4V6ENM9-F1
#
_entry.id   AF-A0A4V6ENM9-F1
#
_cell.length_a   1.000
_cell.length_b   1.000
_cell.length_c   1.000
_cell.angle_alpha   90.00
_cell.angle_beta   90.00
_cell.angle_gamma   90.00
#
_symmetry.space_group_name_H-M   'P 1'
#
loop_
_entity.id
_entity.type
_entity.pdbx_description
1 polymer ?
#
loop_
_entity_poly.entity_id
_entity_poly.type
_entity_poly.pdbx_seq_one_letter_code
_entity_poly.pdbx_strand_id
1 'polypeptide(L)'
;MRKISKAIIITLILLLSVPFIVSAKQSDITTGNLVIFEDRIVDNISSGNVTVVSGNADIRTNVSGSIIVVFGKATINGNVSGDVISLFGELDVLDNTIIKGNLVSIGKLKASDLISVLGTKLSIDFDIISLFKSNGIIINTFILLALFSLAIGLILISIFTKRYRSMAYSMKSGNARRLVLGLLFFISATIVLVFLIFLIIVPITYVLLVIFAEIVVGIYIGRLIFKNNNEKSTIFIEFFVGHIIASIFKIVPLILLPEGSYFALMIYGIALLVIEFVMASFGIGTIIDTGFGKNIKTVQKSK
;
A
#
# COMPACT_ATOMS: atom_id res chain seq x y z
N MET A 1 -5.03 -19.93 -29.07
CA MET A 1 -4.42 -19.19 -27.93
C MET A 1 -3.54 -17.97 -28.32
N ARG A 2 -3.55 -17.47 -29.57
CA ARG A 2 -2.63 -16.38 -30.02
C ARG A 2 -3.23 -14.98 -30.19
N LYS A 3 -4.56 -14.84 -30.33
CA LYS A 3 -5.22 -13.53 -30.52
C LYS A 3 -5.71 -12.95 -29.19
N ILE A 4 -6.31 -13.78 -28.33
CA ILE A 4 -6.85 -13.35 -27.03
C ILE A 4 -5.74 -12.92 -26.06
N SER A 5 -4.58 -13.59 -26.06
CA SER A 5 -3.45 -13.19 -25.20
C SER A 5 -2.83 -11.85 -25.61
N LYS A 6 -2.72 -11.59 -26.93
CA LYS A 6 -2.26 -10.28 -27.43
C LYS A 6 -3.26 -9.17 -27.13
N ALA A 7 -4.55 -9.45 -27.26
CA ALA A 7 -5.60 -8.51 -26.89
C ALA A 7 -5.52 -8.16 -25.39
N ILE A 8 -5.40 -9.16 -24.50
CA ILE A 8 -5.27 -8.93 -23.05
C ILE A 8 -4.04 -8.08 -22.71
N ILE A 9 -2.89 -8.35 -23.34
CA ILE A 9 -1.65 -7.59 -23.09
C ILE A 9 -1.78 -6.14 -23.57
N ILE A 10 -2.35 -5.93 -24.76
CA ILE A 10 -2.59 -4.58 -25.30
C ILE A 10 -3.61 -3.83 -24.44
N THR A 11 -4.69 -4.48 -24.03
CA THR A 11 -5.71 -3.87 -23.14
C THR A 11 -5.10 -3.53 -21.78
N LEU A 12 -4.22 -4.36 -21.22
CA LEU A 12 -3.58 -4.10 -19.93
C LEU A 12 -2.55 -2.96 -20.02
N ILE A 13 -1.76 -2.90 -21.08
CA ILE A 13 -0.82 -1.79 -21.35
C ILE A 13 -1.60 -0.49 -21.58
N LEU A 14 -2.73 -0.55 -22.30
CA LEU A 14 -3.62 0.60 -22.50
C LEU A 14 -4.23 1.05 -21.16
N LEU A 15 -4.63 0.11 -20.29
CA LEU A 15 -5.18 0.42 -18.96
C LEU A 15 -4.14 1.07 -18.03
N LEU A 16 -2.87 0.66 -18.12
CA LEU A 16 -1.76 1.20 -17.33
C LEU A 16 -1.26 2.56 -17.81
N SER A 17 -1.58 2.93 -19.06
CA SER A 17 -1.19 4.22 -19.66
C SER A 17 -2.28 5.29 -19.58
N VAL A 18 -3.50 4.93 -19.14
CA VAL A 18 -4.49 5.94 -18.74
C VAL A 18 -4.07 6.49 -17.38
N PRO A 19 -3.84 7.81 -17.20
CA PRO A 19 -3.81 8.38 -15.87
C PRO A 19 -5.14 7.99 -15.21
N PHE A 20 -5.08 7.22 -14.12
CA PHE A 20 -6.27 6.82 -13.36
C PHE A 20 -7.00 8.10 -12.92
N ILE A 21 -7.93 8.58 -13.73
CA ILE A 21 -8.98 9.48 -13.28
C ILE A 21 -9.85 8.57 -12.43
N VAL A 22 -9.59 8.58 -11.12
CA VAL A 22 -10.41 7.94 -10.11
C VAL A 22 -11.76 8.64 -10.17
N SER A 23 -12.65 8.17 -11.05
CA SER A 23 -14.04 8.56 -11.03
C SER A 23 -14.70 7.70 -9.96
N ALA A 24 -14.71 8.22 -8.73
CA ALA A 24 -15.48 7.63 -7.65
C ALA A 24 -16.94 7.56 -8.09
N LYS A 25 -17.48 6.34 -8.21
CA LYS A 25 -18.91 6.15 -8.45
C LYS A 25 -19.61 6.43 -7.12
N GLN A 26 -20.34 7.52 -7.10
CA GLN A 26 -21.12 8.01 -5.97
C GLN A 26 -22.05 6.91 -5.45
N SER A 27 -21.78 6.43 -4.24
CA SER A 27 -22.72 5.63 -3.47
C SER A 27 -23.30 6.54 -2.41
N ASP A 28 -24.51 7.05 -2.67
CA ASP A 28 -25.32 7.78 -1.69
C ASP A 28 -25.65 6.84 -0.52
N ILE A 29 -24.76 6.76 0.45
CA ILE A 29 -25.05 6.23 1.78
C ILE A 29 -25.36 7.44 2.66
N THR A 30 -26.52 8.04 2.43
CA THR A 30 -27.04 9.18 3.20
C THR A 30 -27.53 8.70 4.56
N THR A 31 -26.58 8.50 5.49
CA THR A 31 -26.92 8.46 6.92
C THR A 31 -26.74 9.86 7.48
N GLY A 32 -27.72 10.74 7.26
CA GLY A 32 -27.88 12.08 7.86
C GLY A 32 -26.74 13.10 7.68
N ASN A 33 -25.55 12.81 8.23
CA ASN A 33 -24.40 13.69 8.33
C ASN A 33 -23.04 12.97 8.13
N LEU A 34 -23.02 11.72 7.67
CA LEU A 34 -21.80 11.03 7.24
C LEU A 34 -21.64 11.20 5.72
N VAL A 35 -20.49 11.73 5.31
CA VAL A 35 -20.11 11.92 3.91
C VAL A 35 -18.78 11.20 3.67
N ILE A 36 -18.70 10.39 2.61
CA ILE A 36 -17.51 9.62 2.27
C ILE A 36 -17.15 9.93 0.82
N PHE A 37 -15.90 10.35 0.57
CA PHE A 37 -15.36 10.75 -0.73
C PHE A 37 -16.00 12.01 -1.35
N GLU A 38 -16.67 12.84 -0.55
CA GLU A 38 -17.25 14.10 -1.03
C GLU A 38 -16.98 15.26 -0.06
N ASP A 39 -17.05 16.46 -0.61
CA ASP A 39 -16.93 17.70 0.16
C ASP A 39 -18.28 18.06 0.80
N ARG A 40 -18.24 18.54 2.04
CA ARG A 40 -19.42 18.94 2.80
C ARG A 40 -19.32 20.40 3.20
N ILE A 41 -20.24 21.20 2.68
CA ILE A 41 -20.47 22.57 3.17
C ILE A 41 -21.62 22.51 4.19
N VAL A 42 -21.40 23.07 5.38
CA VAL A 42 -22.42 23.23 6.41
C VAL A 42 -22.67 24.71 6.59
N ASP A 43 -23.76 25.19 5.97
CA ASP A 43 -24.17 26.60 5.91
C ASP A 43 -25.33 26.94 6.88
N ASN A 44 -26.06 25.93 7.35
CA ASN A 44 -27.16 26.05 8.31
C ASN A 44 -26.83 25.34 9.63
N ILE A 45 -27.43 25.80 10.74
CA ILE A 45 -27.21 25.23 12.08
C ILE A 45 -27.46 23.72 12.02
N SER A 46 -26.42 22.94 12.26
CA SER A 46 -26.49 21.48 12.20
C SER A 46 -26.78 20.90 13.58
N SER A 47 -27.92 20.23 13.70
CA SER A 47 -28.27 19.43 14.88
C SER A 47 -27.77 18.00 14.69
N GLY A 48 -26.51 17.75 15.04
CA GLY A 48 -25.91 16.41 14.99
C GLY A 48 -24.40 16.42 14.76
N ASN A 49 -23.81 15.23 14.73
CA ASN A 49 -22.39 15.04 14.41
C ASN A 49 -22.17 15.19 12.91
N VAL A 50 -21.08 15.81 12.49
CA VAL A 50 -20.66 15.91 11.09
C VAL A 50 -19.46 15.00 10.91
N THR A 51 -19.54 14.02 10.02
CA THR A 51 -18.41 13.12 9.72
C THR A 51 -18.10 13.14 8.24
N VAL A 52 -16.86 13.51 7.89
CA VAL A 52 -16.38 13.54 6.52
C VAL A 52 -15.16 12.64 6.41
N VAL A 53 -15.19 11.67 5.51
CA VAL A 53 -14.09 10.74 5.26
C VAL A 53 -13.62 10.92 3.82
N SER A 54 -12.35 11.25 3.63
CA SER A 54 -11.73 11.45 2.31
C SER A 54 -12.37 12.57 1.48
N GLY A 55 -12.71 13.70 2.13
CA GLY A 55 -13.29 14.90 1.50
C GLY A 55 -13.12 16.13 2.40
N ASN A 56 -13.42 17.32 1.88
CA ASN A 56 -13.25 18.57 2.61
C ASN A 56 -14.51 18.98 3.37
N ALA A 57 -14.37 19.53 4.57
CA ALA A 57 -15.48 20.07 5.35
C ALA A 57 -15.34 21.60 5.46
N ASP A 58 -16.33 22.36 5.03
CA ASP A 58 -16.41 23.81 5.21
C ASP A 58 -17.60 24.14 6.11
N ILE A 59 -17.34 24.42 7.38
CA ILE A 59 -18.33 24.62 8.43
C ILE A 59 -18.41 26.11 8.72
N ARG A 60 -19.48 26.76 8.25
CA ARG A 60 -19.65 28.23 8.31
C ARG A 60 -20.61 28.70 9.40
N THR A 61 -21.03 27.79 10.26
CA THR A 61 -22.10 27.99 11.23
C THR A 61 -21.92 27.11 12.46
N ASN A 62 -22.80 27.26 13.44
CA ASN A 62 -22.75 26.51 14.69
C ASN A 62 -23.16 25.04 14.49
N VAL A 63 -22.42 24.13 15.12
CA VAL A 63 -22.67 22.68 15.12
C VAL A 63 -22.95 22.21 16.54
N SER A 64 -24.11 21.58 16.76
CA SER A 64 -24.50 21.12 18.09
C SER A 64 -23.89 19.75 18.49
N GLY A 65 -23.19 19.08 17.57
CA GLY A 65 -22.50 17.80 17.80
C GLY A 65 -21.00 17.87 17.60
N SER A 66 -20.38 16.70 17.40
CA SER A 66 -18.96 16.54 17.11
C SER A 66 -18.66 16.61 15.61
N ILE A 67 -17.49 17.10 15.25
CA ILE A 67 -16.99 17.17 13.88
C ILE A 67 -15.82 16.19 13.77
N ILE A 68 -15.92 15.24 12.84
CA ILE A 68 -14.88 14.25 12.58
C ILE A 68 -14.52 14.35 11.11
N VAL A 69 -13.28 14.70 10.80
CA VAL A 69 -12.77 14.75 9.42
C VAL A 69 -11.55 13.85 9.31
N VAL A 70 -11.59 12.91 8.38
CA VAL A 70 -10.53 11.92 8.15
C VAL A 70 -10.05 12.06 6.72
N PHE A 71 -8.74 12.24 6.49
CA PHE A 71 -8.15 12.39 5.15
C PHE A 71 -8.72 13.56 4.31
N GLY A 72 -8.78 14.78 4.86
CA GLY A 72 -9.27 15.95 4.13
C GLY A 72 -8.98 17.28 4.82
N LYS A 73 -9.38 18.39 4.19
CA LYS A 73 -9.28 19.71 4.80
C LYS A 73 -10.59 20.09 5.51
N ALA A 74 -10.51 20.53 6.75
CA ALA A 74 -11.63 21.03 7.53
C ALA A 74 -11.42 22.52 7.83
N THR A 75 -12.34 23.39 7.42
CA THR A 75 -12.36 24.81 7.81
C THR A 75 -13.55 25.02 8.73
N ILE A 76 -13.34 25.57 9.92
CA ILE A 76 -14.39 25.80 10.93
C ILE A 76 -14.48 27.28 11.26
N ASN A 77 -15.67 27.83 11.04
CA ASN A 77 -16.07 29.20 11.36
C ASN A 77 -17.41 29.18 12.09
N GLY A 78 -17.40 28.88 13.38
CA GLY A 78 -18.61 28.75 14.19
C GLY A 78 -18.40 27.94 15.46
N ASN A 79 -19.37 27.97 16.36
CA ASN A 79 -19.27 27.29 17.64
C ASN A 79 -19.61 25.81 17.53
N VAL A 80 -18.80 24.97 18.16
CA VAL A 80 -18.95 23.51 18.17
C VAL A 80 -19.24 23.05 19.59
N SER A 81 -20.39 22.43 19.81
CA SER A 81 -20.76 21.95 21.15
C SER A 81 -20.09 20.63 21.54
N GLY A 82 -19.66 19.83 20.55
CA GLY A 82 -18.96 18.55 20.77
C GLY A 82 -17.45 18.62 20.54
N ASP A 83 -16.86 17.47 20.23
CA ASP A 83 -15.44 17.31 19.92
C ASP A 83 -15.15 17.66 18.46
N VAL A 84 -13.96 18.18 18.18
CA VAL A 84 -13.43 18.38 16.84
C VAL A 84 -12.22 17.47 16.67
N ILE A 85 -12.35 16.48 15.78
CA ILE A 85 -11.31 15.49 15.50
C ILE A 85 -10.95 15.57 14.02
N SER A 86 -9.69 15.89 13.73
CA SER A 86 -9.11 15.81 12.39
C SER A 86 -8.01 14.78 12.38
N LEU A 87 -8.13 13.77 11.51
CA LEU A 87 -7.17 12.69 11.34
C LEU A 87 -6.59 12.74 9.93
N PHE A 88 -5.26 12.80 9.83
CA PHE A 88 -4.50 12.76 8.60
C PHE A 88 -4.92 13.84 7.58
N GLY A 89 -5.20 15.06 8.05
CA GLY A 89 -5.73 16.16 7.25
C GLY A 89 -5.23 17.54 7.67
N GLU A 90 -5.80 18.59 7.08
CA GLU A 90 -5.55 19.98 7.48
C GLU A 90 -6.80 20.52 8.20
N LEU A 91 -6.64 21.03 9.42
CA LEU A 91 -7.72 21.64 10.20
C LEU A 91 -7.42 23.13 10.37
N ASP A 92 -8.28 23.97 9.80
CA ASP A 92 -8.22 25.42 9.85
C ASP A 92 -9.37 25.93 10.74
N VAL A 93 -9.05 26.38 11.95
CA VAL A 93 -10.02 26.91 12.92
C VAL A 93 -9.90 28.42 12.93
N LEU A 94 -10.94 29.08 12.43
CA LEU A 94 -10.99 30.53 12.27
C LEU A 94 -11.27 31.25 13.60
N ASP A 95 -10.96 32.53 13.62
CA ASP A 95 -11.11 33.41 14.79
C ASP A 95 -12.51 33.35 15.42
N ASN A 96 -12.57 33.54 16.73
CA ASN A 96 -13.80 33.55 17.53
C ASN A 96 -14.60 32.22 17.56
N THR A 97 -14.01 31.13 17.06
CA THR A 97 -14.59 29.79 17.17
C THR A 97 -14.47 29.28 18.62
N ILE A 98 -15.60 28.87 19.20
CA ILE A 98 -15.67 28.24 20.53
C ILE A 98 -15.93 26.75 20.36
N ILE A 99 -15.00 25.91 20.83
CA ILE A 99 -15.14 24.45 20.86
C ILE A 99 -15.35 24.05 22.32
N LYS A 100 -16.56 23.55 22.64
CA LYS A 100 -16.89 23.13 24.00
C LYS A 100 -16.26 21.79 24.39
N GLY A 101 -16.03 20.91 23.42
CA GLY A 101 -15.37 19.62 23.61
C GLY A 101 -13.85 19.67 23.42
N ASN A 102 -13.27 18.52 23.09
CA ASN A 102 -11.85 18.36 22.81
C ASN A 102 -11.54 18.75 21.36
N LEU A 103 -10.35 19.30 21.15
CA LEU A 103 -9.77 19.55 19.83
C LEU A 103 -8.58 18.61 19.63
N VAL A 104 -8.77 17.61 18.78
CA VAL A 104 -7.73 16.64 18.41
C VAL A 104 -7.40 16.80 16.93
N SER A 105 -6.16 17.18 16.63
CA SER A 105 -5.66 17.27 15.27
C SER A 105 -4.41 16.40 15.12
N ILE A 106 -4.50 15.38 14.28
CA ILE A 106 -3.36 14.57 13.83
C ILE A 106 -3.16 14.92 12.37
N GLY A 107 -2.26 15.85 12.06
CA GLY A 107 -2.21 16.50 10.77
C GLY A 107 -1.76 17.95 10.91
N LYS A 108 -2.08 18.79 9.93
CA LYS A 108 -1.73 20.22 9.99
C LYS A 108 -2.82 20.99 10.70
N LEU A 109 -2.52 21.60 11.86
CA LEU A 109 -3.46 22.48 12.57
C LEU A 109 -3.10 23.94 12.33
N LYS A 110 -4.01 24.69 11.71
CA LYS A 110 -3.99 26.15 11.67
C LYS A 110 -5.07 26.65 12.62
N ALA A 111 -4.65 27.15 13.76
CA ALA A 111 -5.53 27.71 14.76
C ALA A 111 -4.97 29.07 15.17
N SER A 112 -5.81 30.09 15.13
CA SER A 112 -5.49 31.42 15.66
C SER A 112 -5.42 31.40 17.19
N ASP A 113 -4.72 32.36 17.80
CA ASP A 113 -4.68 32.54 19.25
C ASP A 113 -6.03 32.96 19.85
N LEU A 114 -6.98 33.37 19.00
CA LEU A 114 -8.32 33.82 19.40
C LEU A 114 -9.36 32.69 19.50
N ILE A 115 -8.93 31.42 19.41
CA ILE A 115 -9.83 30.27 19.60
C ILE A 115 -10.00 29.94 21.08
N SER A 116 -11.22 29.59 21.48
CA SER A 116 -11.52 29.13 22.84
C SER A 116 -11.88 27.65 22.81
N VAL A 117 -10.98 26.80 23.31
CA VAL A 117 -11.22 25.36 23.48
C VAL A 117 -11.41 25.09 24.97
N LEU A 118 -12.63 24.69 25.35
CA LEU A 118 -12.96 24.41 26.76
C LEU A 118 -12.48 23.02 27.21
N GLY A 119 -12.33 22.08 26.27
CA GLY A 119 -11.76 20.75 26.52
C GLY A 119 -10.25 20.66 26.28
N THR A 120 -9.78 19.45 25.99
CA THR A 120 -8.35 19.17 25.75
C THR A 120 -7.95 19.58 24.33
N LYS A 121 -6.85 20.32 24.18
CA LYS A 121 -6.21 20.60 22.88
C LYS A 121 -5.02 19.67 22.68
N LEU A 122 -5.15 18.72 21.75
CA LEU A 122 -4.05 17.86 21.29
C LEU A 122 -3.78 18.13 19.81
N SER A 123 -2.56 18.55 19.50
CA SER A 123 -2.12 18.75 18.13
C SER A 123 -0.82 17.97 17.91
N ILE A 124 -0.88 17.03 16.98
CA ILE A 124 0.28 16.31 16.46
C ILE A 124 0.45 16.81 15.03
N ASP A 125 1.39 17.73 14.84
CA ASP A 125 1.68 18.27 13.51
C ASP A 125 2.27 17.18 12.62
N PHE A 126 1.50 16.75 11.62
CA PHE A 126 1.84 15.62 10.75
C PHE A 126 1.46 15.93 9.30
N ASP A 127 2.32 16.63 8.58
CA ASP A 127 2.08 16.98 7.18
C ASP A 127 2.47 15.81 6.25
N ILE A 128 1.51 14.93 6.00
CA ILE A 128 1.66 13.76 5.11
C ILE A 128 2.14 14.18 3.71
N ILE A 129 1.63 15.31 3.20
CA ILE A 129 1.99 15.80 1.87
C ILE A 129 3.46 16.23 1.85
N SER A 130 3.95 16.86 2.93
CA SER A 130 5.38 17.15 3.07
C SER A 130 6.24 15.88 3.14
N LEU A 131 5.79 14.83 3.83
CA LEU A 131 6.51 13.55 3.90
C LEU A 131 6.62 12.86 2.53
N PHE A 132 5.55 12.93 1.72
CA PHE A 132 5.60 12.50 0.31
C PHE A 132 6.46 13.41 -0.56
N LYS A 133 6.73 14.66 -0.15
CA LYS A 133 7.58 15.59 -0.89
C LYS A 133 9.06 15.37 -0.58
N SER A 134 9.41 15.10 0.68
CA SER A 134 10.80 14.92 1.14
C SER A 134 11.51 13.78 0.44
N ASN A 135 10.90 12.59 0.50
CA ASN A 135 11.41 11.37 -0.08
C ASN A 135 10.68 11.06 -1.40
N GLY A 136 10.02 12.06 -2.00
CA GLY A 136 9.03 11.86 -3.05
C GLY A 136 9.56 11.14 -4.28
N ILE A 137 10.81 11.40 -4.68
CA ILE A 137 11.43 10.69 -5.81
C ILE A 137 11.58 9.20 -5.50
N ILE A 138 12.07 8.87 -4.30
CA ILE A 138 12.31 7.48 -3.87
C ILE A 138 10.96 6.77 -3.69
N ILE A 139 10.01 7.41 -3.00
CA ILE A 139 8.65 6.87 -2.77
C ILE A 139 7.94 6.64 -4.12
N ASN A 140 7.96 7.62 -5.03
CA ASN A 140 7.36 7.47 -6.36
C ASN A 140 8.02 6.35 -7.16
N THR A 141 9.34 6.18 -7.02
CA THR A 141 10.07 5.07 -7.68
C THR A 141 9.60 3.72 -7.14
N PHE A 142 9.44 3.57 -5.82
CA PHE A 142 8.91 2.34 -5.22
C PHE A 142 7.46 2.08 -5.63
N ILE A 143 6.60 3.11 -5.66
CA ILE A 143 5.21 2.98 -6.11
C ILE A 143 5.18 2.53 -7.58
N LEU A 144 5.97 3.17 -8.45
CA LEU A 144 6.03 2.83 -9.87
C LEU A 144 6.55 1.40 -10.07
N LEU A 145 7.61 1.01 -9.35
CA LEU A 145 8.16 -0.34 -9.40
C LEU A 145 7.15 -1.38 -8.90
N ALA A 146 6.42 -1.08 -7.82
CA ALA A 146 5.39 -1.95 -7.28
C ALA A 146 4.22 -2.14 -8.25
N LEU A 147 3.78 -1.07 -8.96
CA LEU A 147 2.75 -1.17 -9.99
C LEU A 147 3.24 -1.97 -11.20
N PHE A 148 4.48 -1.76 -11.62
CA PHE A 148 5.09 -2.49 -12.73
C PHE A 148 5.24 -3.98 -12.43
N SER A 149 5.77 -4.33 -11.24
CA SER A 149 5.91 -5.73 -10.83
C SER A 149 4.57 -6.41 -10.61
N LEU A 150 3.55 -5.69 -10.14
CA LEU A 150 2.17 -6.18 -10.06
C LEU A 150 1.60 -6.51 -11.44
N ALA A 151 1.75 -5.60 -12.41
CA ALA A 151 1.29 -5.83 -13.78
C ALA A 151 1.98 -7.05 -14.42
N ILE A 152 3.32 -7.13 -14.32
CA ILE A 152 4.09 -8.28 -14.83
C ILE A 152 3.70 -9.56 -14.12
N GLY A 153 3.53 -9.51 -12.80
CA GLY A 153 3.13 -10.66 -12.00
C GLY A 153 1.79 -11.23 -12.44
N LEU A 154 0.79 -10.37 -12.66
CA LEU A 154 -0.52 -10.78 -13.16
C LEU A 154 -0.42 -11.43 -14.56
N ILE A 155 0.40 -10.89 -15.46
CA ILE A 155 0.66 -11.48 -16.79
C ILE A 155 1.32 -12.86 -16.64
N LEU A 156 2.38 -12.98 -15.84
CA LEU A 156 3.12 -14.22 -15.67
C LEU A 156 2.28 -15.30 -14.98
N ILE A 157 1.49 -14.94 -13.97
CA ILE A 157 0.53 -15.84 -13.33
C ILE A 157 -0.52 -16.32 -14.33
N SER A 158 -0.99 -15.46 -15.23
CA SER A 158 -1.94 -15.84 -16.28
C SER A 158 -1.34 -16.89 -17.24
N ILE A 159 -0.05 -16.77 -17.58
CA ILE A 159 0.63 -17.74 -18.45
C ILE A 159 0.95 -19.06 -17.70
N PHE A 160 1.39 -18.99 -16.44
CA PHE A 160 1.93 -20.13 -15.68
C PHE A 160 1.14 -20.47 -14.41
N THR A 161 -0.18 -20.29 -14.41
CA THR A 161 -1.04 -20.36 -13.22
C THR A 161 -0.83 -21.62 -12.38
N LYS A 162 -0.82 -22.80 -13.03
CA LYS A 162 -0.65 -24.10 -12.35
C LYS A 162 0.71 -24.23 -11.68
N ARG A 163 1.76 -23.68 -12.30
CA ARG A 163 3.14 -23.76 -11.78
C ARG A 163 3.31 -22.88 -10.56
N TYR A 164 2.88 -21.62 -10.65
CA TYR A 164 2.89 -20.69 -9.52
C TYR A 164 2.08 -21.22 -8.33
N ARG A 165 0.92 -21.84 -8.59
CA ARG A 165 0.14 -22.50 -7.55
C ARG A 165 0.96 -23.60 -6.87
N SER A 166 1.54 -24.53 -7.61
CA SER A 166 2.36 -25.60 -7.04
C SER A 166 3.53 -25.07 -6.19
N MET A 167 4.20 -24.02 -6.66
CA MET A 167 5.32 -23.38 -5.95
C MET A 167 4.88 -22.75 -4.63
N ALA A 168 3.85 -21.90 -4.65
CA ALA A 168 3.36 -21.23 -3.44
C ALA A 168 2.77 -22.22 -2.41
N TYR A 169 2.13 -23.31 -2.86
CA TYR A 169 1.65 -24.38 -1.95
C TYR A 169 2.81 -25.10 -1.26
N SER A 170 3.88 -25.34 -2.00
CA SER A 170 5.04 -26.05 -1.48
C SER A 170 5.72 -25.24 -0.40
N MET A 171 5.73 -23.89 -0.48
CA MET A 171 6.38 -22.96 0.48
C MET A 171 6.05 -23.19 1.95
N LYS A 172 4.93 -23.85 2.29
CA LYS A 172 4.58 -24.17 3.69
C LYS A 172 5.51 -25.20 4.33
N SER A 173 6.12 -26.10 3.56
CA SER A 173 7.00 -27.16 4.07
C SER A 173 8.44 -26.96 3.61
N GLY A 174 9.42 -27.19 4.50
CA GLY A 174 10.85 -27.17 4.15
C GLY A 174 11.47 -25.77 4.04
N ASN A 175 10.96 -24.79 4.79
CA ASN A 175 11.36 -23.37 4.72
C ASN A 175 12.89 -23.20 4.80
N ALA A 176 13.55 -23.85 5.76
CA ALA A 176 15.00 -23.73 5.95
C ALA A 176 15.80 -24.25 4.74
N ARG A 177 15.46 -25.44 4.22
CA ARG A 177 16.13 -26.03 3.06
C ARG A 177 16.01 -25.12 1.84
N ARG A 178 14.83 -24.55 1.60
CA ARG A 178 14.64 -23.65 0.44
C ARG A 178 15.36 -22.33 0.60
N LEU A 179 15.35 -21.76 1.80
CA LEU A 179 16.14 -20.56 2.06
C LEU A 179 17.62 -20.82 1.76
N VAL A 180 18.20 -21.93 2.23
CA VAL A 180 19.60 -22.30 1.97
C VAL A 180 19.86 -22.53 0.48
N LEU A 181 19.01 -23.28 -0.22
CA LEU A 181 19.15 -23.50 -1.67
C LEU A 181 19.08 -22.20 -2.46
N GLY A 182 18.15 -21.32 -2.07
CA GLY A 182 18.00 -20.00 -2.67
C GLY A 182 19.19 -19.10 -2.43
N LEU A 183 19.73 -19.09 -1.22
CA LEU A 183 20.88 -18.28 -0.83
C LEU A 183 22.13 -18.74 -1.60
N LEU A 184 22.38 -20.05 -1.65
CA LEU A 184 23.48 -20.63 -2.45
C LEU A 184 23.35 -20.28 -3.94
N PHE A 185 22.15 -20.41 -4.51
CA PHE A 185 21.91 -20.02 -5.89
C PHE A 185 22.09 -18.51 -6.10
N PHE A 186 21.56 -17.67 -5.21
CA PHE A 186 21.65 -16.22 -5.37
C PHE A 186 23.10 -15.77 -5.34
N ILE A 187 23.91 -16.21 -4.36
CA ILE A 187 25.34 -15.89 -4.29
C ILE A 187 26.07 -16.36 -5.55
N SER A 188 25.90 -17.62 -5.95
CA SER A 188 26.57 -18.15 -7.15
C SER A 188 26.13 -17.41 -8.42
N ALA A 189 24.84 -17.12 -8.58
CA ALA A 189 24.29 -16.36 -9.69
C ALA A 189 24.80 -14.91 -9.70
N THR A 190 24.95 -14.25 -8.54
CA THR A 190 25.55 -12.91 -8.44
C THR A 190 27.02 -12.93 -8.84
N ILE A 191 27.81 -13.92 -8.41
CA ILE A 191 29.22 -14.06 -8.83
C ILE A 191 29.30 -14.22 -10.36
N VAL A 192 28.49 -15.11 -10.94
CA VAL A 192 28.43 -15.30 -12.40
C VAL A 192 27.97 -14.04 -13.11
N LEU A 193 27.00 -13.31 -12.56
CA LEU A 193 26.50 -12.04 -13.10
C LEU A 193 27.61 -10.98 -13.17
N VAL A 194 28.46 -10.87 -12.14
CA VAL A 194 29.59 -9.92 -12.13
C VAL A 194 30.57 -10.24 -13.27
N PHE A 195 30.90 -11.52 -13.47
CA PHE A 195 31.80 -11.93 -14.56
C PHE A 195 31.19 -11.78 -15.95
N LEU A 196 29.87 -11.92 -16.09
CA LEU A 196 29.17 -11.94 -17.38
C LEU A 196 28.29 -10.70 -17.62
N ILE A 197 28.54 -9.60 -16.90
CA ILE A 197 27.70 -8.40 -16.97
C ILE A 197 27.63 -7.79 -18.39
N PHE A 198 28.69 -7.99 -19.19
CA PHE A 198 28.76 -7.51 -20.58
C PHE A 198 27.83 -8.28 -21.53
N LEU A 199 27.38 -9.48 -21.17
CA LEU A 199 26.40 -10.24 -21.92
C LEU A 199 25.00 -9.78 -21.53
N ILE A 200 24.36 -8.94 -22.35
CA ILE A 200 23.02 -8.37 -22.12
C ILE A 200 21.99 -9.42 -21.65
N ILE A 201 22.07 -10.65 -22.16
CA ILE A 201 21.16 -11.74 -21.78
C ILE A 201 21.26 -12.15 -20.30
N VAL A 202 22.43 -12.03 -19.67
CA VAL A 202 22.68 -12.51 -18.30
C VAL A 202 22.00 -11.61 -17.26
N PRO A 203 22.18 -10.27 -17.25
CA PRO A 203 21.43 -9.37 -16.38
C PRO A 203 19.91 -9.49 -16.56
N ILE A 204 19.45 -9.59 -17.81
CA ILE A 204 18.01 -9.74 -18.10
C ILE A 204 17.46 -11.03 -17.48
N THR A 205 18.17 -12.15 -17.65
CA THR A 205 17.77 -13.44 -17.08
C THR A 205 17.78 -13.39 -15.55
N TYR A 206 18.76 -12.72 -14.95
CA TYR A 206 18.86 -12.54 -13.50
C TYR A 206 17.68 -11.73 -12.95
N VAL A 207 17.36 -10.58 -13.55
CA VAL A 207 16.21 -9.74 -13.17
C VAL A 207 14.90 -10.52 -13.32
N LEU A 208 14.73 -11.23 -14.43
CA LEU A 208 13.55 -12.06 -14.67
C LEU A 208 13.39 -13.11 -13.55
N LEU A 209 14.47 -13.78 -13.16
CA LEU A 209 14.48 -14.79 -12.11
C LEU A 209 14.08 -14.20 -10.75
N VAL A 210 14.56 -13.01 -10.41
CA VAL A 210 14.14 -12.28 -9.19
C VAL A 210 12.65 -11.94 -9.23
N ILE A 211 12.13 -11.46 -10.37
CA ILE A 211 10.69 -11.20 -10.54
C ILE A 211 9.86 -12.48 -10.35
N PHE A 212 10.30 -13.61 -10.94
CA PHE A 212 9.65 -14.91 -10.73
C PHE A 212 9.59 -15.29 -9.25
N ALA A 213 10.69 -15.07 -8.52
CA ALA A 213 10.78 -15.37 -7.10
C ALA A 213 9.84 -14.48 -6.27
N GLU A 214 9.82 -13.18 -6.54
CA GLU A 214 8.94 -12.21 -5.87
C GLU A 214 7.46 -12.60 -6.02
N ILE A 215 7.04 -13.01 -7.21
CA ILE A 215 5.66 -13.45 -7.48
C ILE A 215 5.28 -14.67 -6.62
N VAL A 216 6.17 -15.67 -6.53
CA VAL A 216 5.92 -16.88 -5.71
C VAL A 216 5.73 -16.50 -4.24
N VAL A 217 6.60 -15.62 -3.73
CA VAL A 217 6.54 -15.17 -2.33
C VAL A 217 5.28 -14.32 -2.09
N GLY A 218 4.93 -13.43 -3.02
CA GLY A 218 3.70 -12.62 -2.95
C GLY A 218 2.44 -13.49 -2.86
N ILE A 219 2.31 -14.52 -3.70
CA ILE A 219 1.19 -15.47 -3.60
C ILE A 219 1.17 -16.16 -2.22
N TYR A 220 2.33 -16.58 -1.73
CA TYR A 220 2.42 -17.24 -0.43
C TYR A 220 1.99 -16.33 0.72
N ILE A 221 2.44 -15.06 0.75
CA ILE A 221 2.04 -14.08 1.76
C ILE A 221 0.54 -13.84 1.72
N GLY A 222 -0.02 -13.54 0.54
CA GLY A 222 -1.45 -13.29 0.45
C GLY A 222 -2.27 -14.52 0.85
N ARG A 223 -1.77 -15.72 0.56
CA ARG A 223 -2.41 -16.94 1.03
C ARG A 223 -2.37 -17.10 2.55
N LEU A 224 -1.27 -16.74 3.21
CA LEU A 224 -1.21 -16.78 4.68
C LEU A 224 -2.34 -15.96 5.32
N ILE A 225 -2.71 -14.85 4.68
CA ILE A 225 -3.78 -13.95 5.14
C ILE A 225 -5.16 -14.56 4.88
N PHE A 226 -5.37 -15.16 3.71
CA PHE A 226 -6.66 -15.80 3.36
C PHE A 226 -6.87 -17.17 3.98
N LYS A 227 -5.84 -17.77 4.59
CA LYS A 227 -5.83 -19.14 5.11
C LYS A 227 -7.00 -19.44 6.07
N ASN A 228 -7.53 -18.43 6.76
CA ASN A 228 -8.59 -18.62 7.75
C ASN A 228 -10.01 -18.47 7.19
N ASN A 229 -10.20 -17.82 6.03
CA ASN A 229 -11.53 -17.31 5.65
C ASN A 229 -12.08 -17.82 4.31
N ASN A 230 -11.30 -18.40 3.38
CA ASN A 230 -11.87 -18.83 2.09
C ASN A 230 -11.07 -19.92 1.36
N GLU A 231 -11.67 -21.11 1.19
CA GLU A 231 -11.18 -22.14 0.25
C GLU A 231 -11.29 -21.72 -1.23
N LYS A 232 -12.05 -20.64 -1.51
CA LYS A 232 -12.32 -20.12 -2.85
C LYS A 232 -11.38 -19.01 -3.32
N SER A 233 -10.37 -18.63 -2.54
CA SER A 233 -9.42 -17.59 -2.97
C SER A 233 -8.74 -17.98 -4.27
N THR A 234 -8.76 -17.07 -5.25
CA THR A 234 -8.04 -17.28 -6.51
C THR A 234 -6.59 -16.85 -6.35
N ILE A 235 -5.67 -17.52 -7.05
CA ILE A 235 -4.23 -17.19 -7.01
C ILE A 235 -3.94 -15.73 -7.39
N PHE A 236 -4.79 -15.10 -8.20
CA PHE A 236 -4.67 -13.68 -8.55
C PHE A 236 -4.93 -12.77 -7.35
N ILE A 237 -5.94 -13.08 -6.53
CA ILE A 237 -6.23 -12.33 -5.30
C ILE A 237 -5.14 -12.57 -4.26
N GLU A 238 -4.67 -13.81 -4.12
CA GLU A 238 -3.54 -14.14 -3.24
C GLU A 238 -2.28 -13.34 -3.63
N PHE A 239 -1.93 -13.32 -4.92
CA PHE A 239 -0.80 -12.50 -5.39
C PHE A 239 -1.04 -11.01 -5.13
N PHE A 240 -2.19 -10.47 -5.54
CA PHE A 240 -2.50 -9.05 -5.42
C PHE A 240 -2.38 -8.55 -3.98
N VAL A 241 -3.00 -9.26 -3.03
CA VAL A 241 -2.97 -8.89 -1.61
C VAL A 241 -1.57 -9.04 -1.03
N GLY A 242 -0.88 -10.15 -1.31
CA GLY A 242 0.48 -10.34 -0.80
C GLY A 242 1.47 -9.31 -1.36
N HIS A 243 1.32 -8.95 -2.64
CA HIS A 243 2.13 -7.92 -3.29
C HIS A 243 1.88 -6.53 -2.72
N ILE A 244 0.60 -6.15 -2.51
CA ILE A 244 0.25 -4.88 -1.87
C ILE A 244 0.85 -4.82 -0.47
N ILE A 245 0.75 -5.89 0.32
CA ILE A 245 1.25 -5.90 1.69
C ILE A 245 2.77 -5.81 1.73
N ALA A 246 3.46 -6.55 0.84
CA ALA A 246 4.90 -6.40 0.69
C ALA A 246 5.29 -4.97 0.28
N SER A 247 4.52 -4.33 -0.60
CA SER A 247 4.76 -2.95 -1.04
C SER A 247 4.50 -1.93 0.07
N ILE A 248 3.41 -2.09 0.83
CA ILE A 248 3.10 -1.26 2.01
C ILE A 248 4.24 -1.34 3.02
N PHE A 249 4.74 -2.56 3.29
CA PHE A 249 5.85 -2.76 4.21
C PHE A 249 7.14 -2.05 3.76
N LYS A 250 7.34 -1.83 2.45
CA LYS A 250 8.48 -1.09 1.86
C LYS A 250 8.24 0.42 1.73
N ILE A 251 7.00 0.89 1.73
CA ILE A 251 6.69 2.31 1.48
C ILE A 251 6.37 3.04 2.79
N VAL A 252 5.62 2.41 3.70
CA VAL A 252 5.18 3.05 4.94
C VAL A 252 6.36 3.46 5.82
N PRO A 253 7.35 2.59 6.13
CA PRO A 253 8.48 3.02 6.96
C PRO A 253 9.29 4.14 6.32
N LEU A 254 9.39 4.16 4.99
CA LEU A 254 10.10 5.20 4.24
C LEU A 254 9.42 6.58 4.36
N ILE A 255 8.08 6.61 4.40
CA ILE A 255 7.31 7.85 4.63
C ILE A 255 7.55 8.40 6.04
N LEU A 256 7.76 7.51 7.02
CA LEU A 256 7.96 7.91 8.42
C LEU A 256 9.39 8.42 8.70
N LEU A 257 10.31 8.33 7.74
CA LEU A 257 11.68 8.80 7.94
C LEU A 257 11.75 10.34 7.90
N PRO A 258 12.38 10.99 8.91
CA PRO A 258 12.56 12.43 8.91
C PRO A 258 13.36 12.92 7.70
N GLU A 259 12.95 14.06 7.17
CA GLU A 259 13.67 14.75 6.09
C GLU A 259 15.13 15.01 6.48
N GLY A 260 16.06 14.78 5.55
CA GLY A 260 17.49 15.06 5.77
C GLY A 260 18.24 14.07 6.67
N SER A 261 17.56 13.06 7.22
CA SER A 261 18.20 12.01 8.02
C SER A 261 18.84 10.93 7.14
N TYR A 262 19.99 11.26 6.53
CA TYR A 262 20.75 10.32 5.67
C TYR A 262 21.12 9.02 6.40
N PHE A 263 21.40 9.10 7.70
CA PHE A 263 21.72 7.93 8.52
C PHE A 263 20.53 6.97 8.64
N ALA A 264 19.33 7.49 8.92
CA ALA A 264 18.12 6.68 8.99
C ALA A 264 17.77 6.07 7.63
N LEU A 265 17.94 6.84 6.54
CA LEU A 265 17.73 6.37 5.17
C LEU A 265 18.72 5.26 4.79
N MET A 266 19.98 5.36 5.21
CA MET A 266 20.98 4.31 5.00
C MET A 266 20.63 3.02 5.75
N ILE A 267 20.28 3.12 7.04
CA ILE A 267 19.83 1.96 7.84
C ILE A 267 18.61 1.30 7.18
N TYR A 268 17.64 2.12 6.78
CA TYR A 268 16.45 1.65 6.09
C TYR A 268 16.78 0.94 4.78
N GLY A 269 17.66 1.50 3.96
CA GLY A 269 18.10 0.90 2.70
C GLY A 269 18.79 -0.45 2.91
N ILE A 270 19.65 -0.57 3.93
CA ILE A 270 20.31 -1.85 4.29
C ILE A 270 19.25 -2.87 4.75
N ALA A 271 18.33 -2.47 5.63
CA ALA A 271 17.26 -3.34 6.10
C ALA A 271 16.38 -3.84 4.95
N LEU A 272 16.00 -2.95 4.03
CA LEU A 272 15.22 -3.30 2.85
C LEU A 272 15.99 -4.25 1.92
N LEU A 273 17.28 -4.00 1.68
CA LEU A 273 18.13 -4.91 0.89
C LEU A 273 18.17 -6.30 1.50
N VAL A 274 18.37 -6.40 2.83
CA VAL A 274 18.38 -7.69 3.53
C VAL A 274 17.02 -8.41 3.41
N ILE A 275 15.92 -7.69 3.58
CA ILE A 275 14.57 -8.26 3.43
C ILE A 275 14.37 -8.78 2.00
N GLU A 276 14.68 -7.98 0.98
CA GLU A 276 14.56 -8.38 -0.42
C GLU A 276 15.45 -9.57 -0.76
N PHE A 277 16.68 -9.58 -0.23
CA PHE A 277 17.61 -10.69 -0.40
C PHE A 277 17.05 -12.00 0.19
N VAL A 278 16.49 -11.96 1.40
CA VAL A 278 15.87 -13.12 2.05
C VAL A 278 14.64 -13.58 1.25
N MET A 279 13.79 -12.64 0.83
CA MET A 279 12.58 -12.92 0.06
C MET A 279 12.90 -13.54 -1.30
N ALA A 280 13.83 -12.95 -2.04
CA ALA A 280 14.32 -13.47 -3.31
C ALA A 280 14.93 -14.86 -3.13
N SER A 281 15.79 -15.05 -2.13
CA SER A 281 16.35 -16.37 -1.80
C SER A 281 15.24 -17.39 -1.55
N PHE A 282 14.24 -17.05 -0.74
CA PHE A 282 13.13 -17.96 -0.45
C PHE A 282 12.31 -18.34 -1.70
N GLY A 283 12.02 -17.37 -2.56
CA GLY A 283 11.32 -17.59 -3.83
C GLY A 283 12.14 -18.44 -4.81
N ILE A 284 13.41 -18.13 -5.00
CA ILE A 284 14.34 -18.87 -5.87
C ILE A 284 14.52 -20.29 -5.39
N GLY A 285 14.77 -20.48 -4.10
CA GLY A 285 14.90 -21.80 -3.50
C GLY A 285 13.65 -22.66 -3.71
N THR A 286 12.47 -22.05 -3.68
CA THR A 286 11.20 -22.72 -4.03
C THR A 286 11.11 -23.08 -5.50
N ILE A 287 11.52 -22.18 -6.40
CA ILE A 287 11.57 -22.45 -7.83
C ILE A 287 12.48 -23.66 -8.11
N ILE A 288 13.68 -23.70 -7.51
CA ILE A 288 14.65 -24.79 -7.69
C ILE A 288 14.12 -26.10 -7.11
N ASP A 289 13.70 -26.09 -5.83
CA ASP A 289 13.26 -27.29 -5.10
C ASP A 289 12.05 -27.97 -5.79
N THR A 290 11.14 -27.17 -6.34
CA THR A 290 9.95 -27.68 -7.05
C THR A 290 10.19 -27.99 -8.53
N GLY A 291 11.37 -27.67 -9.07
CA GLY A 291 11.68 -27.78 -10.49
C GLY A 291 10.76 -26.91 -11.35
N PHE A 292 10.55 -25.65 -10.93
CA PHE A 292 9.62 -24.69 -11.53
C PHE A 292 8.17 -25.21 -11.53
N GLY A 293 7.74 -25.77 -10.39
CA GLY A 293 6.40 -26.30 -10.17
C GLY A 293 6.07 -27.61 -10.92
N LYS A 294 7.07 -28.31 -11.49
CA LYS A 294 6.88 -29.61 -12.15
C LYS A 294 6.63 -30.76 -11.18
N ASN A 295 7.21 -30.71 -9.98
CA ASN A 295 7.02 -31.75 -8.96
C ASN A 295 5.68 -31.56 -8.23
N ILE A 296 4.60 -32.03 -8.84
CA ILE A 296 3.20 -31.88 -8.37
C ILE A 296 2.85 -32.84 -7.20
N LYS A 297 3.75 -33.79 -6.84
CA LYS A 297 3.47 -34.87 -5.88
C LYS A 297 3.03 -34.37 -4.48
N THR A 298 3.31 -33.12 -4.11
CA THR A 298 2.89 -32.50 -2.84
C THR A 298 1.48 -31.92 -2.84
N VAL A 299 0.87 -31.61 -3.99
CA VAL A 299 -0.47 -30.97 -4.05
C VAL A 299 -1.62 -31.97 -3.87
N GLN A 300 -1.38 -33.27 -4.11
CA GLN A 300 -2.40 -34.31 -3.96
C GLN A 300 -2.62 -34.81 -2.52
N LYS A 301 -1.75 -34.45 -1.56
CA LYS A 301 -1.88 -34.89 -0.15
C LYS A 301 -2.63 -33.89 0.76
N SER A 302 -3.08 -32.75 0.24
CA SER A 302 -3.82 -31.74 1.02
C SER A 302 -5.24 -31.48 0.49
N LYS A 303 -5.83 -32.45 -0.21
CA LYS A 303 -7.28 -32.52 -0.40
C LYS A 303 -7.84 -33.52 0.61
#